data_AF-A0A524FAU1-F1
#
_entry.id   AF-A0A524FAU1-F1
#
_cell.length_a   1.000
_cell.length_b   1.000
_cell.length_c   1.000
_cell.angle_alpha   90.00
_cell.angle_beta   90.00
_cell.angle_gamma   90.00
#
_symmetry.space_group_name_H-M   'P 1'
#
loop_
_entity.id
_entity.type
_entity.pdbx_description
1 polymer ?
#
loop_
_entity_poly.entity_id
_entity_poly.type
_entity_poly.pdbx_seq_one_letter_code
_entity_poly.pdbx_strand_id
1 'polypeptide(L)' 'MTDLFFKELDKEVIIDKFDCGDKYINNFLNNLALLNQERKLSRSYVFCLKDSNEIVAFLTLSAS' A
#
# COMPACT_ATOMS: atom_id res chain seq x y z
N MET A 1 -9.33 -16.79 -11.47
CA MET A 1 -9.29 -16.34 -10.07
C MET A 1 -7.99 -15.57 -9.94
N THR A 2 -8.02 -14.29 -9.55
CA THR A 2 -6.80 -13.49 -9.47
C THR A 2 -6.06 -13.83 -8.19
N ASP A 3 -4.84 -14.36 -8.31
CA ASP A 3 -4.03 -14.73 -7.16
C ASP A 3 -3.46 -13.46 -6.50
N LEU A 4 -4.02 -13.15 -5.32
CA LEU A 4 -3.59 -12.05 -4.48
C LEU A 4 -2.86 -12.59 -3.25
N PHE A 5 -1.84 -11.85 -2.82
CA PHE A 5 -1.24 -12.08 -1.52
C PHE A 5 -1.29 -10.79 -0.69
N PHE A 6 -1.38 -10.97 0.62
CA PHE A 6 -1.47 -9.91 1.61
C PHE A 6 -0.15 -9.78 2.36
N LYS A 7 0.43 -8.58 2.40
CA LYS A 7 1.67 -8.31 3.16
C LYS A 7 1.71 -6.89 3.73
N GLU A 8 2.66 -6.64 4.62
CA GLU A 8 3.01 -5.27 5.04
C GLU A 8 3.61 -4.50 3.85
N LEU A 9 3.36 -3.19 3.76
CA LEU A 9 3.93 -2.35 2.72
C LEU A 9 5.46 -2.31 2.87
N ASP A 10 6.17 -2.57 1.78
CA ASP A 10 7.62 -2.47 1.69
C ASP A 10 8.05 -1.83 0.36
N LYS A 11 9.36 -1.66 0.17
CA LYS A 11 9.96 -1.01 -1.00
C LYS A 11 9.90 -1.85 -2.28
N GLU A 12 9.49 -3.12 -2.20
CA GLU A 12 9.40 -4.02 -3.35
C GLU A 12 8.01 -4.01 -4.00
N VAL A 13 7.04 -3.33 -3.39
CA VAL A 13 5.68 -3.16 -3.93
C VAL A 13 5.69 -2.14 -5.07
N ILE A 14 5.01 -2.48 -6.16
CA ILE A 14 4.81 -1.58 -7.30
C ILE A 14 3.58 -0.71 -7.03
N ILE A 15 3.82 0.56 -6.67
CA ILE A 15 2.78 1.53 -6.22
C ILE A 15 2.38 2.52 -7.33
N ASP A 16 3.27 2.79 -8.29
CA ASP A 16 3.13 3.82 -9.33
C ASP A 16 1.92 3.63 -10.25
N LYS A 17 1.41 2.41 -10.36
CA LYS A 17 0.22 2.06 -11.14
C LYS A 17 -1.10 2.10 -10.34
N PHE A 18 -1.03 2.28 -9.02
CA PHE A 18 -2.22 2.26 -8.19
C PHE A 18 -3.06 3.52 -8.38
N ASP A 19 -4.33 3.32 -8.69
CA ASP A 19 -5.34 4.38 -8.72
C ASP A 19 -6.68 3.86 -8.20
N CYS A 20 -7.11 4.36 -7.05
CA CYS A 20 -8.43 4.04 -6.48
C CYS A 20 -9.52 5.07 -6.84
N GLY A 21 -9.22 6.04 -7.71
CA GLY A 21 -10.11 7.13 -8.07
C GLY A 21 -10.10 8.32 -7.10
N ASP A 22 -9.40 8.21 -5.97
CA ASP A 22 -9.22 9.30 -5.01
C ASP A 22 -7.76 9.78 -4.97
N LYS A 23 -7.54 11.01 -5.43
CA LYS A 23 -6.20 11.62 -5.50
C LYS A 23 -5.49 11.73 -4.15
N TYR A 24 -6.23 11.93 -3.05
CA TYR A 24 -5.64 12.08 -1.72
C TYR A 24 -5.20 10.73 -1.18
N ILE A 25 -5.99 9.68 -1.41
CA ILE A 25 -5.65 8.30 -1.04
C ILE A 25 -4.45 7.82 -1.87
N ASN A 26 -4.46 8.07 -3.18
CA ASN A 26 -3.31 7.75 -4.06
C ASN A 26 -2.04 8.49 -3.61
N ASN A 27 -2.14 9.79 -3.30
CA ASN A 27 -1.02 10.57 -2.80
C ASN A 27 -0.51 10.08 -1.44
N PHE A 28 -1.42 9.69 -0.55
CA PHE A 28 -1.06 9.12 0.75
C PHE A 28 -0.22 7.85 0.57
N LEU A 29 -0.66 6.92 -0.28
CA LEU A 29 0.07 5.68 -0.55
C LEU A 29 1.46 5.95 -1.13
N ASN A 30 1.54 6.82 -2.14
CA ASN A 30 2.78 7.12 -2.86
C ASN A 30 3.83 7.84 -1.99
N ASN A 31 3.39 8.76 -1.11
CA ASN A 31 4.31 9.70 -0.47
C ASN A 31 4.40 9.57 1.05
N LEU A 32 3.38 9.02 1.71
CA LEU A 32 3.26 9.09 3.18
C LEU A 32 3.19 7.72 3.84
N ALA A 33 2.60 6.71 3.21
CA ALA A 33 2.33 5.42 3.85
C ALA A 33 3.59 4.73 4.39
N LEU A 34 4.64 4.63 3.58
CA LEU A 34 5.91 4.02 3.99
C LEU A 34 6.65 4.89 5.02
N LEU A 35 6.69 6.21 4.82
CA LEU A 35 7.30 7.16 5.75
C LEU A 35 6.67 7.10 7.14
N ASN A 36 5.33 7.02 7.21
CA ASN A 36 4.60 6.92 8.46
C ASN A 36 4.88 5.59 9.17
N GLN A 37 5.07 4.50 8.41
CA GLN A 37 5.47 3.20 8.96
C GLN A 37 6.88 3.24 9.54
N GLU A 38 7.84 3.83 8.83
CA GLU A 38 9.21 4.04 9.33
C GLU A 38 9.22 4.89 10.61
N ARG A 39 8.31 5.86 10.72
CA ARG A 39 8.14 6.74 11.90
C ARG A 39 7.26 6.14 13.00
N LYS A 40 6.77 4.91 12.85
CA LYS A 40 5.87 4.23 13.81
C LYS A 40 4.56 4.97 14.08
N LEU A 41 4.08 5.77 13.13
CA LEU A 41 2.80 6.51 13.23
C LEU A 41 1.61 5.64 12.78
N SER A 42 1.84 4.76 11.82
CA SER A 42 0.83 3.83 11.28
C SER A 42 1.50 2.61 10.68
N ARG A 43 0.75 1.53 10.44
CA ARG A 43 1.19 0.42 9.58
C ARG A 43 0.28 0.29 8.38
N SER A 44 0.88 0.12 7.20
CA SER A 44 0.14 -0.06 5.96
C SER A 44 0.29 -1.49 5.47
N TYR A 45 -0.81 -2.09 5.03
CA TYR A 45 -0.87 -3.43 4.48
C TYR A 45 -1.46 -3.39 3.08
N VAL A 46 -0.99 -4.28 2.24
CA VAL A 46 -1.25 -4.26 0.80
C VAL A 46 -1.76 -5.61 0.31
N PHE A 47 -2.64 -5.58 -0.68
CA PHE A 47 -2.98 -6.72 -1.52
C PHE A 47 -2.26 -6.55 -2.85
N CYS A 48 -1.46 -7.54 -3.22
CA CYS A 48 -0.63 -7.50 -4.43
C CYS A 48 -0.96 -8.67 -5.36
N LEU A 49 -0.85 -8.43 -6.67
CA LEU A 49 -0.81 -9.49 -7.68
C LEU A 49 0.46 -10.33 -7.48
N LYS A 50 0.30 -11.65 -7.37
CA LYS A 50 1.41 -12.58 -7.07
C LYS A 50 2.54 -12.56 -8.10
N ASP A 51 2.21 -12.31 -9.36
CA ASP A 51 3.17 -12.36 -10.47
C ASP A 51 3.96 -11.05 -10.68
N SER A 52 3.48 -9.93 -10.11
CA SER A 52 4.05 -8.60 -10.39
C SER A 52 4.33 -7.75 -9.15
N ASN A 53 3.89 -8.14 -7.95
CA ASN A 53 3.86 -7.26 -6.76
C ASN A 53 3.09 -5.95 -6.97
N GLU A 54 2.26 -5.87 -8.03
CA GLU A 54 1.42 -4.71 -8.30
C GLU A 54 0.27 -4.65 -7.30
N ILE A 55 0.13 -3.49 -6.66
CA ILE A 55 -0.87 -3.31 -5.62
C ILE A 55 -2.26 -3.08 -6.22
N VAL A 56 -3.25 -3.78 -5.68
CA VAL A 56 -4.67 -3.65 -6.09
C VAL A 56 -5.53 -2.99 -5.01
N ALA A 57 -5.10 -3.07 -3.76
CA ALA A 57 -5.76 -2.46 -2.61
C ALA A 57 -4.77 -2.30 -1.46
N PHE A 58 -5.05 -1.36 -0.56
CA PHE A 58 -4.32 -1.22 0.68
C PHE A 58 -5.23 -0.79 1.82
N LEU A 59 -4.76 -0.99 3.04
CA LEU A 59 -5.35 -0.43 4.25
C LEU A 59 -4.24 0.07 5.16
N THR A 60 -4.56 1.08 5.97
CA THR A 60 -3.63 1.62 6.97
C THR A 60 -4.30 1.63 8.33
N LEU A 61 -3.57 1.17 9.34
CA LEU A 61 -3.98 1.17 10.74
C LEU A 61 -3.06 2.11 11.53
N SER A 62 -3.64 2.99 12.33
CA SER A 62 -2.92 3.82 13.29
C SER A 62 -3.51 3.60 14.69
N ALA A 63 -2.66 3.48 15.71
CA ALA A 63 -3.11 3.51 17.09
C ALA A 63 -3.20 4.97 17.54
N SER A 64 -4.32 5.33 18.18
CA SER A 64 -4.52 6.62 18.85
C SER A 64 -4.22 6.48 20.33
#